data_AF-A0A7J7MD72-F1
#
_entry.id   AF-A0A7J7MD72-F1
#
_cell.length_a   1.000
_cell.length_b   1.000
_cell.length_c   1.000
_cell.angle_alpha   90.00
_cell.angle_beta   90.00
_cell.angle_gamma   90.00
#
_symmetry.space_group_name_H-M   'P 1'
#
loop_
_entity.id
_entity.type
_entity.pdbx_description
1 polymer ?
#
loop_
_entity_poly.entity_id
_entity_poly.type
_entity_poly.pdbx_seq_one_letter_code
_entity_poly.pdbx_strand_id
1 'polypeptide(L)'
;AKQYGWPNTYVFTKAMGEMLIGQLRGDLPVFIIRPYIITSTIKEPFRGWIEVISLINRLAIGYGKGKIPYFVGDPELVIDLISIDMVANAMVVAAIFNANQPSQYIYHVSKSLRKPLKSIKLRDYGHQYLSRNPWINEHGKPVKVTMPISTMESFRGYICILYCTLSLLCETAEDVIESLAIPLMKLVGLKTEEMADEGRSSTILMDSTKHQVSKLRLPARDKDQLLRLESEILAAEHDQAREEKFSGDLLMQKRKSESQGSPFQNISSHWK
;
A
#
# COMPACT_ATOMS: atom_id res chain seq x y z
N ALA A 1 -11.83 11.61 17.55
CA ALA A 1 -11.41 10.19 17.65
C ALA A 1 -10.63 9.91 18.94
N LYS A 2 -9.38 10.38 19.09
CA LYS A 2 -8.55 10.11 20.30
C LYS A 2 -9.20 10.57 21.61
N GLN A 3 -9.82 11.75 21.63
CA GLN A 3 -10.58 12.26 22.78
C GLN A 3 -11.71 11.31 23.24
N TYR A 4 -12.27 10.53 22.32
CA TYR A 4 -13.35 9.57 22.58
C TYR A 4 -12.86 8.13 22.74
N GLY A 5 -11.56 7.92 22.96
CA GLY A 5 -10.97 6.60 23.18
C GLY A 5 -10.77 5.73 21.93
N TRP A 6 -10.99 6.27 20.72
CA TRP A 6 -10.83 5.51 19.47
C TRP A 6 -9.40 5.59 18.93
N PRO A 7 -8.84 4.47 18.41
CA PRO A 7 -7.44 4.39 18.00
C PRO A 7 -7.12 5.27 16.79
N ASN A 8 -8.07 5.46 15.88
CA ASN A 8 -7.95 6.33 14.72
C ASN A 8 -9.32 6.84 14.26
N THR A 9 -9.30 7.77 13.30
CA THR A 9 -10.52 8.36 12.72
C THR A 9 -11.36 7.35 11.94
N TYR A 10 -10.74 6.38 11.26
CA TYR A 10 -11.45 5.35 10.50
C TYR A 10 -12.35 4.48 11.39
N VAL A 11 -11.81 3.94 12.49
CA VAL A 11 -12.60 3.09 13.40
C VAL A 11 -13.70 3.93 14.07
N PHE A 12 -13.40 5.19 14.41
CA PHE A 12 -14.39 6.11 14.97
C PHE A 12 -15.56 6.36 14.01
N THR A 13 -15.29 6.66 12.73
CA THR A 13 -16.36 6.92 11.75
C THR A 13 -17.17 5.66 11.45
N LYS A 14 -16.56 4.48 11.40
CA LYS A 14 -17.28 3.21 11.25
C LYS A 14 -18.19 2.93 12.44
N ALA A 15 -17.70 3.12 13.67
CA ALA A 15 -18.51 2.95 14.87
C ALA A 15 -19.71 3.90 14.91
N MET A 16 -19.52 5.19 14.58
CA MET A 16 -20.63 6.14 14.46
C MET A 16 -21.64 5.70 13.39
N GLY A 17 -21.16 5.21 12.24
CA GLY A 17 -22.04 4.68 11.19
C GLY A 17 -22.88 3.48 11.66
N GLU A 18 -22.28 2.55 12.39
CA GLU A 18 -23.01 1.41 12.97
C GLU A 18 -24.07 1.86 13.99
N MET A 19 -23.76 2.85 14.82
CA MET A 19 -24.72 3.44 15.77
C MET A 19 -25.89 4.12 15.06
N LEU A 20 -25.60 4.93 14.03
CA LEU A 20 -26.62 5.61 13.23
C LEU A 20 -27.52 4.60 12.51
N ILE A 21 -26.95 3.54 11.93
CA ILE A 21 -27.73 2.47 11.30
C ILE A 21 -28.63 1.80 12.35
N GLY A 22 -28.13 1.51 13.54
CA GLY A 22 -28.95 0.92 14.61
C GLY A 22 -30.12 1.80 15.03
N GLN A 23 -29.94 3.13 15.03
CA GLN A 23 -30.98 4.09 15.38
C GLN A 23 -31.99 4.34 14.24
N LEU A 24 -31.53 4.36 12.99
CA LEU A 24 -32.33 4.81 11.84
C LEU A 24 -32.95 3.67 11.02
N ARG A 25 -32.62 2.40 11.30
CA ARG A 25 -33.07 1.26 10.48
C ARG A 25 -34.59 1.06 10.44
N GLY A 26 -35.34 1.52 11.44
CA GLY A 26 -36.76 1.20 11.58
C GLY A 26 -36.99 -0.31 11.55
N ASP A 27 -37.91 -0.77 10.69
CA ASP A 27 -38.24 -2.18 10.48
C ASP A 27 -37.37 -2.88 9.43
N LEU A 28 -36.36 -2.19 8.87
CA LEU A 28 -35.49 -2.78 7.86
C LEU A 28 -34.62 -3.91 8.49
N PRO A 29 -34.61 -5.11 7.90
CA PRO A 29 -33.68 -6.16 8.28
C PRO A 29 -32.25 -5.71 7.98
N VAL A 30 -31.43 -5.59 9.02
CA VAL A 30 -30.05 -5.10 8.92
C VAL A 30 -29.12 -6.03 9.67
N PHE A 31 -27.99 -6.34 9.06
CA PHE A 31 -26.88 -7.03 9.71
C PHE A 31 -25.57 -6.31 9.41
N ILE A 32 -24.62 -6.41 10.34
CA ILE A 32 -23.29 -5.82 10.22
C ILE A 32 -22.27 -6.95 10.22
N ILE A 33 -21.42 -6.99 9.18
CA ILE A 33 -20.26 -7.87 9.14
C ILE A 33 -19.03 -7.08 9.58
N ARG A 34 -18.33 -7.58 10.59
CA ARG A 34 -17.04 -7.06 11.07
C ARG A 34 -15.95 -8.06 10.70
N PRO A 35 -15.35 -7.94 9.49
CA PRO A 35 -14.24 -8.79 9.11
C PRO A 35 -12.96 -8.30 9.80
N TYR A 36 -12.05 -9.23 10.07
CA TYR A 36 -10.66 -8.91 10.41
C TYR A 36 -9.85 -8.59 9.16
N ILE A 37 -8.51 -8.50 9.26
CA ILE A 37 -7.63 -8.14 8.16
C ILE A 37 -7.88 -9.08 6.98
N ILE A 38 -8.42 -8.49 5.91
CA ILE A 38 -8.76 -9.22 4.68
C ILE A 38 -7.49 -9.45 3.86
N THR A 39 -7.34 -10.68 3.41
CA THR A 39 -6.26 -11.19 2.56
C THR A 39 -6.81 -11.72 1.26
N SER A 40 -5.92 -12.11 0.35
CA SER A 40 -6.30 -12.65 -0.96
C SER A 40 -7.19 -13.89 -0.85
N THR A 41 -7.86 -14.21 -1.93
CA THR A 41 -8.73 -15.37 -2.07
C THR A 41 -7.98 -16.69 -1.93
N ILE A 42 -8.66 -17.69 -1.37
CA ILE A 42 -8.18 -19.07 -1.27
C ILE A 42 -8.69 -19.90 -2.45
N LYS A 43 -9.86 -19.57 -3.00
CA LYS A 43 -10.51 -20.33 -4.07
C LYS A 43 -11.14 -19.45 -5.15
N GLU A 44 -12.03 -18.53 -4.79
CA GLU A 44 -12.89 -17.81 -5.75
C GLU A 44 -12.62 -16.30 -5.74
N PRO A 45 -12.62 -15.60 -6.89
CA PRO A 45 -12.86 -16.11 -8.25
C PRO A 45 -11.69 -16.94 -8.82
N PHE A 46 -10.47 -16.71 -8.33
CA PHE A 46 -9.29 -17.56 -8.55
C PHE A 46 -8.30 -17.31 -7.41
N ARG A 47 -7.36 -18.23 -7.19
CA ARG A 47 -6.40 -18.17 -6.06
C ARG A 47 -5.52 -16.92 -6.11
N GLY A 48 -5.34 -16.27 -4.97
CA GLY A 48 -4.46 -15.11 -4.84
C GLY A 48 -5.03 -13.81 -5.38
N TRP A 49 -6.30 -13.80 -5.81
CA TRP A 49 -6.96 -12.57 -6.25
C TRP A 49 -7.14 -11.60 -5.08
N ILE A 50 -6.85 -10.33 -5.33
CA ILE A 50 -7.10 -9.22 -4.42
C ILE A 50 -7.23 -7.93 -5.23
N GLU A 51 -8.23 -7.12 -4.91
CA GLU A 51 -8.41 -5.81 -5.53
C GLU A 51 -7.58 -4.74 -4.82
N VAL A 52 -7.70 -4.66 -3.49
CA VAL A 52 -7.00 -3.67 -2.67
C VAL A 52 -5.94 -4.37 -1.84
N ILE A 53 -4.68 -4.04 -2.13
CA ILE A 53 -3.55 -4.57 -1.37
C ILE A 53 -3.56 -3.93 0.02
N SER A 54 -3.96 -4.70 1.03
CA SER A 54 -3.86 -4.28 2.43
C SER A 54 -2.41 -4.29 2.92
N LEU A 55 -2.13 -3.69 4.08
CA LEU A 55 -0.77 -3.59 4.62
C LEU A 55 -0.09 -4.96 4.73
N ILE A 56 -0.80 -5.99 5.19
CA ILE A 56 -0.22 -7.33 5.35
C ILE A 56 0.16 -7.95 4.00
N ASN A 57 -0.63 -7.69 2.95
CA ASN A 57 -0.33 -8.16 1.60
C ASN A 57 0.86 -7.39 1.00
N ARG A 58 0.99 -6.07 1.27
CA ARG A 58 2.19 -5.31 0.89
C ARG A 58 3.44 -5.86 1.55
N LEU A 59 3.37 -6.20 2.84
CA LEU A 59 4.48 -6.83 3.56
C LEU A 59 4.84 -8.19 2.95
N ALA A 60 3.85 -9.01 2.62
CA ALA A 60 4.10 -10.30 1.97
C ALA A 60 4.75 -10.15 0.58
N ILE A 61 4.26 -9.23 -0.25
CA ILE A 61 4.80 -8.95 -1.59
C ILE A 61 6.22 -8.40 -1.49
N GLY A 62 6.45 -7.38 -0.66
CA GLY A 62 7.76 -6.77 -0.48
C GLY A 62 8.79 -7.77 0.07
N TYR A 63 8.37 -8.65 0.98
CA TYR A 63 9.21 -9.73 1.47
C TYR A 63 9.53 -10.76 0.40
N GLY A 64 8.54 -11.19 -0.40
CA GLY A 64 8.73 -12.09 -1.54
C GLY A 64 9.70 -11.52 -2.59
N LYS A 65 9.63 -10.21 -2.84
CA LYS A 65 10.58 -9.49 -3.70
C LYS A 65 11.97 -9.26 -3.06
N GLY A 66 12.19 -9.72 -1.82
CA GLY A 66 13.48 -9.52 -1.12
C GLY A 66 13.73 -8.09 -0.62
N LYS A 67 12.72 -7.21 -0.68
CA LYS A 67 12.83 -5.78 -0.31
C LYS A 67 12.56 -5.50 1.16
N ILE A 68 12.11 -6.50 1.94
CA ILE A 68 11.77 -6.34 3.35
C ILE A 68 12.67 -7.23 4.21
N PRO A 69 13.78 -6.70 4.75
CA PRO A 69 14.71 -7.46 5.58
C PRO A 69 14.27 -7.59 7.05
N TYR A 70 13.23 -6.86 7.48
CA TYR A 70 12.83 -6.78 8.88
C TYR A 70 11.34 -7.12 9.08
N PHE A 71 11.04 -7.88 10.14
CA PHE A 71 9.68 -8.17 10.59
C PHE A 71 9.64 -7.97 12.10
N VAL A 72 9.43 -6.71 12.50
CA VAL A 72 9.45 -6.29 13.90
C VAL A 72 8.03 -6.15 14.44
N GLY A 73 7.81 -6.71 15.62
CA GLY A 73 6.55 -6.68 16.34
C GLY A 73 6.64 -7.58 17.56
N ASP A 74 5.59 -7.56 18.37
CA ASP A 74 5.47 -8.52 19.46
C ASP A 74 5.28 -9.94 18.87
N PRO A 75 6.19 -10.89 19.12
CA PRO A 75 6.11 -12.26 18.59
C PRO A 75 4.87 -13.03 19.06
N GLU A 76 4.31 -12.63 20.21
CA GLU A 76 3.14 -13.22 20.82
C GLU A 76 1.83 -12.56 20.35
N LEU A 77 1.92 -11.46 19.60
CA LEU A 77 0.76 -10.79 19.03
C LEU A 77 -0.03 -11.75 18.15
N VAL A 78 -1.32 -11.89 18.46
CA VAL A 78 -2.24 -12.68 17.65
C VAL A 78 -2.70 -11.85 16.45
N ILE A 79 -2.43 -12.35 15.25
CA ILE A 79 -2.82 -11.75 13.99
C ILE A 79 -3.99 -12.53 13.42
N ASP A 80 -5.10 -11.83 13.16
CA ASP A 80 -6.29 -12.42 12.55
C ASP A 80 -6.35 -12.07 11.06
N LEU A 81 -6.21 -13.09 10.22
CA LEU A 81 -6.27 -12.98 8.77
C LEU A 81 -7.44 -13.80 8.24
N ILE A 82 -8.28 -13.19 7.41
CA ILE A 82 -9.39 -13.85 6.73
C ILE A 82 -9.27 -13.63 5.22
N SER A 83 -9.59 -14.63 4.41
CA SER A 83 -9.59 -14.47 2.96
C SER A 83 -10.88 -13.80 2.50
N ILE A 84 -10.80 -12.97 1.46
CA ILE A 84 -11.96 -12.20 0.99
C ILE A 84 -13.13 -13.07 0.53
N ASP A 85 -12.85 -14.24 -0.06
CA ASP A 85 -13.88 -15.22 -0.47
C ASP A 85 -14.63 -15.81 0.73
N MET A 86 -13.97 -16.04 1.86
CA MET A 86 -14.64 -16.46 3.10
C MET A 86 -15.52 -15.34 3.66
N VAL A 87 -15.08 -14.08 3.58
CA VAL A 87 -15.89 -12.94 4.02
C VAL A 87 -17.13 -12.78 3.12
N ALA A 88 -16.96 -12.88 1.80
CA ALA A 88 -18.08 -12.82 0.85
C ALA A 88 -19.10 -13.93 1.12
N ASN A 89 -18.65 -15.17 1.33
CA ASN A 89 -19.54 -16.28 1.68
C ASN A 89 -20.27 -16.05 3.01
N ALA A 90 -19.57 -15.52 4.02
CA ALA A 90 -20.20 -15.16 5.29
C ALA A 90 -21.26 -14.05 5.13
N MET A 91 -21.00 -13.06 4.28
CA MET A 91 -21.97 -12.00 3.95
C MET A 91 -23.23 -12.56 3.29
N VAL A 92 -23.09 -13.46 2.31
CA VAL A 92 -24.24 -14.09 1.63
C VAL A 92 -25.06 -14.92 2.61
N VAL A 93 -24.41 -15.75 3.43
CA VAL A 93 -25.09 -16.57 4.44
C VAL A 93 -25.80 -15.70 5.47
N ALA A 94 -25.15 -14.63 5.95
CA ALA A 94 -25.76 -13.68 6.88
C ALA A 94 -26.95 -12.97 6.25
N ALA A 95 -26.88 -12.57 4.97
CA ALA A 95 -28.00 -11.93 4.29
C ALA A 95 -29.23 -12.85 4.24
N ILE A 96 -29.04 -14.11 3.84
CA ILE A 96 -30.13 -15.09 3.77
C ILE A 96 -30.73 -15.34 5.15
N PHE A 97 -29.89 -15.52 6.18
CA PHE A 97 -30.35 -15.79 7.53
C PHE A 97 -31.15 -14.62 8.13
N ASN A 98 -30.77 -13.39 7.80
CA ASN A 98 -31.37 -12.18 8.37
C ASN A 98 -32.49 -11.57 7.53
N ALA A 99 -32.78 -12.11 6.34
CA ALA A 99 -33.74 -11.52 5.39
C ALA A 99 -35.12 -11.22 6.00
N ASN A 100 -35.57 -12.04 6.97
CA ASN A 100 -36.86 -11.90 7.65
C ASN A 100 -36.73 -11.67 9.16
N GLN A 101 -35.56 -11.24 9.63
CA GLN A 101 -35.32 -11.03 11.06
C GLN A 101 -35.44 -9.54 11.40
N PRO A 102 -36.29 -9.15 12.38
CA PRO A 102 -36.44 -7.74 12.77
C PRO A 102 -35.24 -7.21 13.58
N SER A 103 -34.33 -8.09 14.01
CA SER A 103 -33.21 -7.76 14.87
C SER A 103 -31.96 -7.38 14.09
N GLN A 104 -31.14 -6.50 14.67
CA GLN A 104 -29.83 -6.14 14.14
C GLN A 104 -28.80 -7.15 14.63
N TYR A 105 -28.21 -7.91 13.72
CA TYR A 105 -27.15 -8.86 14.05
C TYR A 105 -25.77 -8.33 13.68
N ILE A 106 -24.78 -8.60 14.53
CA ILE A 106 -23.39 -8.24 14.29
C ILE A 106 -22.58 -9.54 14.24
N TYR A 107 -21.97 -9.82 13.08
CA TYR A 107 -21.14 -11.01 12.89
C TYR A 107 -19.68 -10.62 12.83
N HIS A 108 -18.89 -11.18 13.74
CA HIS A 108 -17.44 -11.09 13.72
C HIS A 108 -16.87 -12.23 12.88
N VAL A 109 -16.25 -11.91 11.75
CA VAL A 109 -15.65 -12.91 10.85
C VAL A 109 -14.15 -12.95 11.13
N SER A 110 -13.75 -13.91 11.97
CA SER A 110 -12.38 -14.08 12.45
C SER A 110 -11.97 -15.55 12.53
N LYS A 111 -10.66 -15.82 12.66
CA LYS A 111 -10.12 -17.18 12.87
C LYS A 111 -9.53 -17.37 14.27
N SER A 112 -9.13 -16.29 14.93
CA SER A 112 -8.35 -16.32 16.18
C SER A 112 -9.06 -17.01 17.33
N LEU A 113 -10.38 -16.87 17.45
CA LEU A 113 -11.14 -17.49 18.54
C LEU A 113 -11.01 -19.03 18.53
N ARG A 114 -10.86 -19.63 17.35
CA ARG A 114 -10.69 -21.09 17.20
C ARG A 114 -9.23 -21.49 17.03
N LYS A 115 -8.45 -20.68 16.32
CA LYS A 115 -7.06 -20.98 15.99
C LYS A 115 -6.26 -19.68 15.91
N PRO A 116 -5.74 -19.17 17.04
CA PRO A 116 -4.96 -17.95 17.07
C PRO A 116 -3.64 -18.14 16.30
N LEU A 117 -3.37 -17.24 15.35
CA LEU A 117 -2.12 -17.21 14.61
C LEU A 117 -1.21 -16.16 15.24
N LYS A 118 -0.13 -16.60 15.90
CA LYS A 118 0.88 -15.68 16.44
C LYS A 118 1.71 -15.06 15.32
N SER A 119 2.13 -13.82 15.49
CA SER A 119 2.94 -13.07 14.51
C SER A 119 4.24 -13.80 14.16
N ILE A 120 4.87 -14.45 15.14
CA ILE A 120 6.08 -15.26 14.93
C ILE A 120 5.82 -16.45 13.99
N LYS A 121 4.66 -17.11 14.13
CA LYS A 121 4.25 -18.20 13.25
C LYS A 121 3.94 -17.70 11.84
N LEU A 122 3.32 -16.52 11.71
CA LEU A 122 3.09 -15.91 10.41
C LEU A 122 4.41 -15.66 9.67
N ARG A 123 5.41 -15.09 10.37
CA ARG A 123 6.76 -14.89 9.83
C ARG A 123 7.40 -16.19 9.38
N ASP A 124 7.39 -17.21 10.24
CA ASP A 124 8.05 -18.49 9.98
C ASP A 124 7.39 -19.22 8.80
N TYR A 125 6.04 -19.23 8.73
CA TYR A 125 5.30 -19.80 7.59
C TYR A 125 5.55 -19.01 6.31
N GLY A 126 5.59 -17.68 6.39
CA GLY A 126 5.89 -16.81 5.25
C GLY A 126 7.29 -17.09 4.67
N HIS A 127 8.31 -17.16 5.52
CA HIS A 127 9.66 -17.53 5.10
C HIS A 127 9.74 -18.93 4.52
N GLN A 128 9.13 -19.92 5.18
CA GLN A 128 9.13 -21.31 4.70
C GLN A 128 8.45 -21.43 3.33
N TYR A 129 7.33 -20.74 3.12
CA TYR A 129 6.60 -20.76 1.86
C TYR A 129 7.41 -20.12 0.73
N LEU A 130 7.95 -18.91 0.94
CA LEU A 130 8.71 -18.17 -0.07
C LEU A 130 10.09 -18.76 -0.34
N SER A 131 10.69 -19.47 0.62
CA SER A 131 11.92 -20.23 0.38
C SER A 131 11.70 -21.44 -0.53
N ARG A 132 10.50 -22.05 -0.48
CA ARG A 132 10.11 -23.19 -1.33
C ARG A 132 9.52 -22.76 -2.67
N ASN A 133 8.84 -21.61 -2.69
CA ASN A 133 8.18 -21.02 -3.86
C ASN A 133 8.70 -19.59 -4.04
N PRO A 134 9.94 -19.42 -4.51
CA PRO A 134 10.55 -18.11 -4.64
C PRO A 134 9.77 -17.23 -5.61
N TRP A 135 9.71 -15.93 -5.30
CA TRP A 135 9.20 -14.95 -6.25
C TRP A 135 10.10 -14.95 -7.48
N ILE A 136 9.50 -14.93 -8.68
CA ILE A 136 10.25 -14.84 -9.93
C ILE A 136 10.34 -13.37 -10.32
N ASN A 137 11.56 -12.85 -10.43
CA ASN A 137 11.77 -11.46 -10.86
C ASN A 137 11.48 -11.30 -12.36
N GLU A 138 11.51 -10.06 -12.84
CA GLU A 138 11.31 -9.71 -14.25
C GLU A 138 12.28 -10.42 -15.22
N HIS A 139 13.44 -10.87 -14.73
CA HIS A 139 14.43 -11.62 -15.51
C HIS A 139 14.24 -13.15 -15.43
N GLY A 140 13.13 -13.63 -14.87
CA GLY A 140 12.85 -15.06 -14.74
C GLY A 140 13.68 -15.77 -13.66
N LYS A 141 14.44 -15.03 -12.83
CA LYS A 141 15.28 -15.60 -11.77
C LYS A 141 14.53 -15.65 -10.44
N PRO A 142 14.70 -16.74 -9.66
CA PRO A 142 14.12 -16.84 -8.34
C PRO A 142 14.82 -15.87 -7.36
N VAL A 143 14.02 -15.07 -6.66
CA VAL A 143 14.48 -14.19 -5.59
C VAL A 143 14.69 -15.01 -4.32
N LYS A 144 15.92 -14.96 -3.79
CA LYS A 144 16.27 -15.62 -2.53
C LYS A 144 15.88 -14.73 -1.36
N VAL A 145 14.93 -15.19 -0.55
CA VAL A 145 14.54 -14.52 0.70
C VAL A 145 15.37 -15.02 1.88
N THR A 146 15.71 -14.13 2.80
CA THR A 146 16.36 -14.45 4.08
C THR A 146 15.35 -14.35 5.22
N MET A 147 15.64 -14.99 6.36
CA MET A 147 14.81 -14.81 7.55
C MET A 147 14.83 -13.33 7.97
N PRO A 148 13.66 -12.69 8.12
CA PRO A 148 13.63 -11.29 8.45
C PRO A 148 14.05 -11.08 9.90
N ILE A 149 14.91 -10.08 10.13
CA ILE A 149 15.41 -9.71 11.44
C ILE A 149 14.25 -9.12 12.25
N SER A 150 14.06 -9.57 13.49
CA SER A 150 12.93 -9.18 14.34
C SER A 150 13.30 -8.27 15.51
N THR A 151 14.56 -7.89 15.67
CA THR A 151 15.03 -7.03 16.77
C THR A 151 14.74 -5.56 16.50
N MET A 152 14.13 -4.88 17.49
CA MET A 152 13.81 -3.45 17.39
C MET A 152 15.07 -2.58 17.26
N GLU A 153 16.18 -2.98 17.89
CA GLU A 153 17.45 -2.25 17.80
C GLU A 153 18.01 -2.24 16.37
N SER A 154 18.09 -3.41 15.73
CA SER A 154 18.59 -3.54 14.36
C SER A 154 17.67 -2.83 13.36
N PHE A 155 16.36 -2.86 13.59
CA PHE A 155 15.41 -2.11 12.79
C PHE A 155 15.54 -0.60 12.95
N ARG A 156 15.73 -0.10 14.18
CA ARG A 156 16.01 1.33 14.43
C ARG A 156 17.29 1.77 13.73
N GLY A 157 18.36 0.98 13.81
CA GLY A 157 19.60 1.26 13.09
C GLY A 157 19.39 1.37 11.58
N TYR A 158 18.69 0.39 10.99
CA TYR A 158 18.34 0.41 9.56
C TYR A 158 17.53 1.64 9.17
N ILE A 159 16.49 1.97 9.94
CA ILE A 159 15.66 3.15 9.69
C ILE A 159 16.47 4.44 9.83
N CYS A 160 17.35 4.54 10.84
CA CYS A 160 18.24 5.69 10.99
C CYS A 160 19.16 5.86 9.78
N ILE A 161 19.77 4.77 9.29
CA ILE A 161 20.62 4.82 8.09
C ILE A 161 19.79 5.32 6.89
N LEU A 162 18.61 4.74 6.65
CA LEU A 162 17.73 5.13 5.54
C LEU A 162 17.33 6.61 5.61
N TYR A 163 16.98 7.12 6.78
CA TYR A 163 16.65 8.54 6.95
C TYR A 163 17.88 9.44 6.79
N CYS A 164 19.06 9.02 7.25
CA CYS A 164 20.29 9.78 7.06
C CYS A 164 20.67 9.86 5.58
N THR A 165 20.56 8.76 4.84
CA THR A 165 20.82 8.73 3.40
C THR A 165 19.82 9.57 2.63
N LEU A 166 18.52 9.51 2.97
CA LEU A 166 17.50 10.34 2.33
C LEU A 166 17.72 11.84 2.62
N SER A 167 18.09 12.18 3.86
CA SER A 167 18.42 13.56 4.22
C SER A 167 19.63 14.07 3.42
N LEU A 168 20.67 13.24 3.27
CA LEU A 168 21.86 13.59 2.51
C LEU A 168 21.53 13.76 1.01
N LEU A 169 20.74 12.85 0.45
CA LEU A 169 20.23 12.92 -0.93
C LEU A 169 19.43 14.20 -1.16
N CYS A 170 18.54 14.57 -0.25
CA CYS A 170 17.78 15.81 -0.32
C CYS A 170 18.68 17.04 -0.28
N GLU A 171 19.71 17.08 0.57
CA GLU A 171 20.68 18.18 0.61
C GLU A 171 21.43 18.31 -0.73
N THR A 172 21.92 17.20 -1.31
CA THR A 172 22.53 17.24 -2.66
C THR A 172 21.54 17.57 -3.77
N ALA A 173 20.26 17.20 -3.62
CA ALA A 173 19.23 17.53 -4.58
C ALA A 173 18.84 19.01 -4.51
N GLU A 174 18.90 19.65 -3.35
CA GLU A 174 18.73 21.12 -3.23
C GLU A 174 19.80 21.85 -4.04
N ASP A 175 21.07 21.43 -3.98
CA ASP A 175 22.15 22.02 -4.77
C ASP A 175 21.93 21.83 -6.29
N VAL A 176 21.45 20.65 -6.70
CA VAL A 176 21.12 20.36 -8.10
C VAL A 176 19.89 21.14 -8.56
N ILE A 177 18.87 21.29 -7.71
CA ILE A 177 17.68 22.09 -7.98
C ILE A 177 18.04 23.58 -8.07
N GLU A 178 18.83 24.14 -7.16
CA GLU A 178 19.29 25.53 -7.24
C GLU A 178 20.18 25.76 -8.48
N SER A 179 21.05 24.79 -8.80
CA SER A 179 21.91 24.77 -9.99
C SER A 179 21.12 24.72 -11.31
N LEU A 180 20.01 23.97 -11.37
CA LEU A 180 19.17 23.84 -12.56
C LEU A 180 18.07 24.89 -12.64
N ALA A 181 17.59 25.39 -11.50
CA ALA A 181 16.53 26.40 -11.42
C ALA A 181 16.97 27.73 -12.02
N ILE A 182 18.22 28.16 -11.81
CA ILE A 182 18.73 29.41 -12.41
C ILE A 182 18.80 29.33 -13.94
N PRO A 183 19.37 28.28 -14.57
CA PRO A 183 19.30 28.05 -16.02
C PRO A 183 17.87 27.92 -16.55
N LEU A 184 16.99 27.17 -15.88
CA LEU A 184 15.60 27.00 -16.30
C LEU A 184 14.80 28.31 -16.20
N MET A 185 14.99 29.10 -15.15
CA MET A 185 14.38 30.43 -15.02
C MET A 185 14.90 31.40 -16.08
N LYS A 186 16.19 31.33 -16.44
CA LYS A 186 16.73 32.11 -17.57
C LYS A 186 16.18 31.65 -18.91
N LEU A 187 16.03 30.34 -19.12
CA LEU A 187 15.47 29.77 -20.35
C LEU A 187 13.98 30.09 -20.50
N VAL A 188 13.20 30.00 -19.42
CA VAL A 188 11.79 30.41 -19.37
C VAL A 188 11.68 31.92 -19.53
N GLY A 189 12.54 32.71 -18.87
CA GLY A 189 12.62 34.17 -18.99
C GLY A 189 12.87 34.64 -20.42
N LEU A 190 13.87 34.07 -21.09
CA LEU A 190 14.18 34.31 -22.51
C LEU A 190 13.01 33.90 -23.41
N LYS A 191 12.32 32.80 -23.10
CA LYS A 191 11.14 32.36 -23.85
C LYS A 191 9.93 33.27 -23.62
N THR A 192 9.76 33.84 -22.44
CA THR A 192 8.72 34.85 -22.18
C THR A 192 8.98 36.19 -22.85
N GLU A 193 10.24 36.59 -23.02
CA GLU A 193 10.61 37.77 -23.83
C GLU A 193 10.34 37.50 -25.33
N GLU A 194 10.78 36.35 -25.85
CA GLU A 194 10.52 35.92 -27.23
C GLU A 194 9.00 35.81 -27.50
N MET A 195 8.23 35.25 -26.56
CA MET A 195 6.77 35.16 -26.64
C MET A 195 6.06 36.51 -26.46
N ALA A 196 6.69 37.49 -25.79
CA ALA A 196 6.16 38.85 -25.69
C ALA A 196 6.38 39.63 -26.98
N ASP A 197 7.53 39.47 -27.64
CA ASP A 197 7.81 40.03 -28.96
C ASP A 197 6.92 39.41 -30.06
N GLU A 198 6.52 38.14 -29.90
CA GLU A 198 5.56 37.44 -30.77
C GLU A 198 4.08 37.67 -30.39
N GLY A 199 3.78 38.48 -29.36
CA GLY A 199 2.42 38.87 -28.97
C GLY A 199 1.58 37.76 -28.33
N ARG A 200 2.19 36.73 -27.73
CA ARG A 200 1.51 35.61 -27.07
C ARG A 200 1.93 35.47 -25.60
N SER A 201 1.47 36.35 -24.72
CA SER A 201 1.75 36.22 -23.28
C SER A 201 0.49 36.16 -22.41
N SER A 202 0.39 35.11 -21.59
CA SER A 202 -0.53 35.02 -20.46
C SER A 202 0.10 34.15 -19.37
N THR A 203 0.68 34.71 -18.30
CA THR A 203 0.91 33.96 -17.03
C THR A 203 1.09 34.90 -15.83
N ILE A 204 0.52 34.46 -14.70
CA ILE A 204 0.39 35.08 -13.37
C ILE A 204 1.47 34.52 -12.42
N LEU A 205 2.00 35.36 -11.50
CA LEU A 205 3.02 35.01 -10.50
C LEU A 205 2.41 34.77 -9.10
N MET A 206 2.91 33.76 -8.37
CA MET A 206 2.71 33.60 -6.92
C MET A 206 4.01 33.21 -6.20
N ASP A 207 4.24 33.84 -5.05
CA ASP A 207 5.43 33.78 -4.20
C ASP A 207 5.30 32.71 -3.10
N SER A 208 6.40 32.01 -2.78
CA SER A 208 6.48 31.13 -1.61
C SER A 208 7.91 31.14 -1.05
N THR A 209 8.06 31.79 0.10
CA THR A 209 9.32 31.93 0.83
C THR A 209 9.57 30.77 1.81
N LYS A 210 10.83 30.34 1.85
CA LYS A 210 11.48 29.28 2.65
C LYS A 210 11.21 29.36 4.16
N HIS A 211 11.01 28.23 4.85
CA HIS A 211 11.45 28.05 6.25
C HIS A 211 11.76 26.60 6.67
N GLN A 212 13.03 26.41 7.07
CA GLN A 212 13.59 25.48 8.07
C GLN A 212 13.84 24.00 7.74
N VAL A 213 15.09 23.70 7.35
CA VAL A 213 15.80 22.45 7.70
C VAL A 213 17.25 22.81 8.05
N SER A 214 17.60 22.86 9.34
CA SER A 214 19.00 22.79 9.76
C SER A 214 19.09 22.27 11.19
N LYS A 215 19.59 21.04 11.35
CA LYS A 215 20.42 20.55 12.48
C LYS A 215 20.43 19.01 12.50
N LEU A 216 21.42 18.41 11.83
CA LEU A 216 22.05 17.14 12.23
C LEU A 216 23.39 17.03 11.50
N ARG A 217 24.51 16.90 12.23
CA ARG A 217 25.86 16.68 11.67
C ARG A 217 26.26 15.22 11.87
N LEU A 218 26.76 14.56 10.82
CA LEU A 218 27.33 13.21 10.87
C LEU A 218 28.82 13.18 10.43
N PRO A 219 29.62 12.19 10.88
CA PRO A 219 31.08 12.15 10.70
C PRO A 219 31.53 11.60 9.35
N ALA A 220 32.70 12.07 8.88
CA ALA A 220 33.15 12.04 7.48
C ALA A 220 33.73 10.71 6.92
N ARG A 221 33.53 9.54 7.55
CA ARG A 221 34.34 8.34 7.21
C ARG A 221 33.73 7.33 6.22
N ASP A 222 32.50 7.52 5.74
CA ASP A 222 31.78 6.49 4.95
C ASP A 222 31.39 6.91 3.52
N LYS A 223 31.97 7.98 2.96
CA LYS A 223 31.55 8.53 1.65
C LYS A 223 31.61 7.53 0.48
N ASP A 224 32.64 6.67 0.43
CA ASP A 224 32.79 5.70 -0.67
C ASP A 224 31.85 4.49 -0.56
N GLN A 225 31.40 4.14 0.65
CA GLN A 225 30.35 3.12 0.84
C GLN A 225 28.96 3.70 0.57
N LEU A 226 28.72 4.96 0.93
CA LEU A 226 27.49 5.69 0.65
C LEU A 226 27.24 5.85 -0.85
N LEU A 227 28.26 6.21 -1.63
CA LEU A 227 28.16 6.35 -3.10
C LEU A 227 27.82 5.03 -3.82
N ARG A 228 28.28 3.89 -3.28
CA ARG A 228 27.91 2.56 -3.79
C ARG A 228 26.48 2.19 -3.43
N LEU A 229 26.04 2.51 -2.22
CA LEU A 229 24.65 2.28 -1.79
C LEU A 229 23.66 3.20 -2.52
N GLU A 230 24.02 4.46 -2.77
CA GLU A 230 23.20 5.43 -3.50
C GLU A 230 22.95 5.00 -4.94
N SER A 231 23.99 4.51 -5.62
CA SER A 231 23.85 3.99 -6.99
C SER A 231 22.99 2.72 -7.05
N GLU A 232 23.06 1.85 -6.04
CA GLU A 232 22.21 0.65 -5.94
C GLU A 232 20.74 1.00 -5.62
N ILE A 233 20.48 2.01 -4.78
CA ILE A 233 19.14 2.46 -4.39
C ILE A 233 18.45 3.21 -5.53
N LEU A 234 19.16 4.11 -6.22
CA LEU A 234 18.61 4.85 -7.37
C LEU A 234 18.24 3.92 -8.53
N ALA A 235 19.03 2.86 -8.75
CA ALA A 235 18.68 1.80 -9.69
C ALA A 235 17.38 1.08 -9.26
N ALA A 236 17.27 0.73 -7.98
CA ALA A 236 16.10 0.02 -7.44
C ALA A 236 14.79 0.84 -7.45
N GLU A 237 14.87 2.17 -7.28
CA GLU A 237 13.71 3.07 -7.38
C GLU A 237 13.26 3.30 -8.82
N HIS A 238 14.22 3.48 -9.74
CA HIS A 238 13.93 3.66 -11.16
C HIS A 238 13.32 2.39 -11.78
N ASP A 239 13.76 1.20 -11.35
CA ASP A 239 13.18 -0.07 -11.76
C ASP A 239 11.79 -0.28 -11.15
N GLN A 240 11.56 0.17 -9.90
CA GLN A 240 10.23 0.13 -9.28
C GLN A 240 9.22 1.03 -10.01
N ALA A 241 9.60 2.23 -10.41
CA ALA A 241 8.74 3.12 -11.18
C ALA A 241 8.40 2.56 -12.58
N ARG A 242 9.35 1.86 -13.22
CA ARG A 242 9.11 1.13 -14.48
C ARG A 242 8.18 -0.08 -14.30
N GLU A 243 8.35 -0.86 -13.22
CA GLU A 243 7.50 -2.02 -12.92
C GLU A 243 6.06 -1.62 -12.57
N GLU A 244 5.86 -0.53 -11.81
CA GLU A 244 4.52 -0.03 -11.48
C GLU A 244 3.78 0.44 -12.75
N LYS A 245 4.50 1.06 -13.68
CA LYS A 245 3.97 1.44 -15.00
C LYS A 245 3.64 0.21 -15.86
N PHE A 246 4.54 -0.76 -15.94
CA PHE A 246 4.33 -2.01 -16.69
C PHE A 246 3.16 -2.84 -16.14
N SER A 247 3.06 -2.95 -14.81
CA SER A 247 1.97 -3.68 -14.16
C SER A 247 0.62 -2.97 -14.33
N GLY A 248 0.62 -1.64 -14.36
CA GLY A 248 -0.55 -0.83 -14.73
C GLY A 248 -0.99 -1.06 -16.19
N ASP A 249 -0.04 -1.07 -17.12
CA ASP A 249 -0.29 -1.28 -18.55
C ASP A 249 -0.78 -2.71 -18.84
N LEU A 250 -0.26 -3.73 -18.15
CA LEU A 250 -0.68 -5.12 -18.28
C LEU A 250 -2.13 -5.33 -17.78
N LEU A 251 -2.51 -4.65 -16.69
CA LEU A 251 -3.88 -4.66 -16.16
C LEU A 251 -4.86 -3.97 -17.11
N MET A 252 -4.43 -2.89 -17.77
CA MET A 252 -5.22 -2.18 -18.77
C MET A 252 -5.38 -2.98 -20.08
N GLN A 253 -4.36 -3.72 -20.51
CA GLN A 253 -4.44 -4.63 -21.65
C GLN A 253 -5.35 -5.83 -21.38
N LYS A 254 -5.27 -6.42 -20.17
CA LYS A 254 -6.16 -7.51 -19.75
C LYS A 254 -7.63 -7.08 -19.69
N ARG A 255 -7.90 -5.84 -19.26
CA ARG A 255 -9.24 -5.22 -19.33
C ARG A 255 -9.76 -5.09 -20.77
N LYS A 256 -8.91 -4.70 -21.72
CA LYS A 256 -9.28 -4.53 -23.14
C LYS A 256 -9.54 -5.87 -23.83
N SER A 257 -8.77 -6.91 -23.50
CA SER A 257 -9.00 -8.26 -24.07
C SER A 257 -10.24 -8.94 -23.47
N GLU A 258 -10.53 -8.73 -22.19
CA GLU A 258 -11.74 -9.27 -21.54
C GLU A 258 -13.02 -8.52 -21.96
N SER A 259 -12.93 -7.24 -22.36
CA SER A 259 -14.07 -6.50 -22.94
C SER A 259 -14.43 -6.91 -24.38
N GLN A 260 -13.54 -7.60 -25.10
CA GLN A 260 -13.78 -8.06 -26.48
C GLN A 260 -14.17 -9.55 -26.57
N GLY A 261 -14.32 -10.26 -25.44
CA GLY A 261 -14.53 -11.71 -25.44
C GLY A 261 -15.41 -12.27 -24.31
N SER A 262 -16.43 -11.54 -23.86
CA SER A 262 -17.40 -12.06 -22.88
C SER A 262 -18.78 -12.30 -23.52
N PRO A 263 -19.38 -13.50 -23.40
CA PRO A 263 -20.72 -13.81 -23.92
C PRO A 263 -21.87 -13.21 -23.07
N PHE A 264 -21.60 -12.30 -22.13
CA PHE A 264 -22.60 -11.71 -21.23
C PHE A 264 -23.05 -10.29 -21.62
N GLN A 265 -23.19 -10.01 -22.91
CA GLN A 265 -23.79 -8.74 -23.38
C GLN A 265 -25.31 -8.78 -23.58
N ASN A 266 -26.03 -9.82 -23.12
CA ASN A 266 -27.46 -9.95 -23.42
C ASN A 266 -28.34 -10.35 -22.22
N ILE A 267 -28.29 -9.57 -21.14
CA ILE A 267 -29.30 -9.63 -20.05
C ILE A 267 -29.77 -8.22 -19.67
N SER A 268 -30.18 -7.42 -20.65
CA SER A 268 -30.82 -6.11 -20.39
C SER A 268 -32.14 -5.89 -21.13
N SER A 269 -32.79 -6.94 -21.65
CA SER A 269 -34.04 -6.82 -22.41
C SER A 269 -35.23 -7.63 -21.84
N HIS A 270 -35.18 -8.09 -20.59
CA HIS A 270 -36.30 -8.82 -19.96
C HIS A 270 -36.76 -8.26 -18.60
N TRP A 271 -36.46 -6.99 -18.33
CA TRP A 271 -37.12 -6.23 -17.26
C TRP A 271 -37.60 -4.88 -17.80
N LYS A 272 -38.68 -4.92 -18.58
CA LYS A 272 -39.70 -3.87 -18.74
C LYS A 272 -40.99 -4.55 -19.19
#